data_AF-A0A935VRP5-F1
#
_entry.id   AF-A0A935VRP5-F1
#
_cell.length_a   1.000
_cell.length_b   1.000
_cell.length_c   1.000
_cell.angle_alpha   90.00
_cell.angle_beta   90.00
_cell.angle_gamma   90.00
#
_symmetry.space_group_name_H-M   'P 1'
#
loop_
_entity.id
_entity.type
_entity.pdbx_description
1 polymer ?
#
loop_
_entity_poly.entity_id
_entity_poly.type
_entity_poly.pdbx_seq_one_letter_code
_entity_poly.pdbx_strand_id
1 'polypeptide(L)'
;MLPVKIPLKAFVDIGTYAEAWKKEAPTSKFIYDAGLQLSLCNNMINIYFPILYSKVYSNYFKSTITEKRFQKNISFSIDIQNFNLKKFMPQLSL
;
A
#
# COMPACT_ATOMS: atom_id res chain seq x y z
N MET A 1 -24.48 9.11 4.69
CA MET A 1 -23.91 7.82 5.15
C MET A 1 -23.94 6.84 4.00
N LEU A 2 -22.85 6.13 3.72
CA LEU A 2 -22.86 5.06 2.71
C LEU A 2 -23.66 3.86 3.24
N PRO A 3 -24.45 3.16 2.40
CA PRO A 3 -25.29 2.04 2.81
C PRO A 3 -24.51 0.77 3.19
N VAL A 4 -23.18 0.77 3.00
CA VAL A 4 -22.28 -0.34 3.31
C VAL A 4 -21.07 0.21 4.08
N LYS A 5 -20.65 -0.49 5.14
CA LYS A 5 -19.36 -0.22 5.80
C LYS A 5 -18.23 -0.65 4.87
N ILE A 6 -17.65 0.30 4.15
CA ILE A 6 -16.45 0.06 3.34
C ILE A 6 -15.26 0.01 4.30
N PRO A 7 -14.50 -1.11 4.38
CA PRO A 7 -13.34 -1.25 5.24
C PRO A 7 -12.12 -0.50 4.67
N LEU A 8 -12.28 0.82 4.57
CA LEU A 8 -11.31 1.76 4.01
C LEU A 8 -10.48 2.38 5.13
N LYS A 9 -9.16 2.43 4.95
CA LYS A 9 -8.19 3.01 5.87
C LYS A 9 -7.31 4.00 5.10
N ALA A 10 -6.72 4.97 5.80
CA ALA A 10 -5.60 5.72 5.27
C ALA A 10 -4.29 4.99 5.62
N PHE A 11 -3.29 5.07 4.75
CA PHE A 11 -1.93 4.58 5.03
C PHE A 11 -0.90 5.65 4.69
N VAL A 12 0.24 5.59 5.38
CA VAL A 12 1.40 6.44 5.14
C VAL A 12 2.65 5.60 5.45
N ASP A 13 3.45 5.33 4.43
CA ASP A 13 4.72 4.63 4.54
C ASP A 13 5.85 5.64 4.34
N ILE A 14 6.81 5.67 5.27
CA ILE A 14 7.94 6.61 5.26
C ILE A 14 9.21 5.83 5.56
N GLY A 15 10.24 6.06 4.75
CA GLY A 15 11.54 5.44 4.90
C GLY A 15 12.68 6.43 4.66
N THR A 16 13.87 6.01 5.08
CA THR A 16 15.14 6.68 4.80
C THR A 16 16.21 5.60 4.60
N TYR A 17 17.38 6.00 4.12
CA TYR A 17 18.52 5.11 3.89
C TYR A 17 19.82 5.84 4.17
N ALA A 18 20.90 5.10 4.46
CA ALA A 18 22.14 5.64 4.99
C ALA A 18 22.76 6.75 4.13
N GLU A 19 22.77 6.57 2.80
CA GLU A 19 23.34 7.53 1.86
C GLU A 19 22.57 8.84 1.80
N ALA A 20 21.28 8.86 2.15
CA ALA A 20 20.46 10.06 2.16
C ALA A 20 20.92 11.07 3.24
N TRP A 21 21.73 10.63 4.21
CA TRP A 21 22.26 11.45 5.29
C TRP A 21 23.65 12.02 5.00
N LYS A 22 24.28 11.66 3.86
CA LYS A 22 25.54 12.25 3.42
C LYS A 22 25.33 13.72 3.04
N LYS A 23 26.35 14.55 3.25
CA LYS A 23 26.29 16.01 3.03
C LYS A 23 25.89 16.40 1.60
N GLU A 24 26.25 15.56 0.62
CA GLU A 24 26.00 15.78 -0.81
C GLU A 24 25.00 14.77 -1.39
N ALA A 25 24.05 14.29 -0.57
CA ALA A 25 23.04 13.37 -1.05
C ALA A 25 22.20 14.00 -2.19
N PRO A 26 22.05 13.32 -3.36
CA PRO A 26 21.34 13.87 -4.51
C PRO A 26 19.81 13.88 -4.36
N THR A 27 19.29 13.22 -3.33
CA THR A 27 17.86 12.96 -3.10
C THR A 27 17.44 13.38 -1.70
N SER A 28 16.13 13.44 -1.45
CA SER A 28 15.59 13.76 -0.13
C SER A 28 15.95 12.71 0.90
N LYS A 29 16.15 13.14 2.15
CA LYS A 29 16.39 12.27 3.31
C LYS A 29 15.28 11.25 3.52
N PHE A 30 14.05 11.64 3.22
CA PHE A 30 12.88 10.78 3.36
C PHE A 30 12.30 10.44 1.99
N ILE A 31 11.89 9.19 1.86
CA ILE A 31 11.04 8.69 0.79
C ILE A 31 9.73 8.23 1.41
N TYR A 32 8.63 8.50 0.75
CA TYR A 32 7.31 8.17 1.28
C TYR A 32 6.29 7.95 0.16
N ASP A 33 5.26 7.21 0.50
CA ASP A 33 4.01 7.10 -0.23
C ASP A 33 2.84 6.99 0.76
N ALA A 34 1.69 7.51 0.35
CA ALA A 34 0.51 7.56 1.18
C ALA A 34 -0.76 7.50 0.33
N GLY A 35 -1.83 7.00 0.92
CA GLY A 35 -3.10 6.90 0.21
C GLY A 35 -4.15 6.14 0.99
N LEU A 36 -4.96 5.38 0.26
CA LEU A 36 -6.08 4.62 0.82
C LEU A 36 -5.80 3.12 0.73
N GLN A 37 -6.19 2.38 1.76
CA GLN A 37 -6.13 0.93 1.82
C GLN A 37 -7.55 0.37 1.97
N LEU A 38 -7.92 -0.57 1.10
CA LEU A 38 -9.14 -1.36 1.22
C LEU A 38 -8.78 -2.73 1.82
N SER A 39 -9.33 -3.08 2.98
CA SER A 39 -9.08 -4.36 3.66
C SER A 39 -10.26 -5.32 3.47
N LEU A 40 -10.07 -6.40 2.72
CA LEU A 40 -11.09 -7.42 2.44
C LEU A 40 -10.83 -8.69 3.27
N CYS A 41 -11.85 -9.55 3.38
CA CYS A 41 -11.73 -10.88 4.00
C CYS A 41 -11.07 -10.83 5.39
N ASN A 42 -11.54 -9.95 6.28
CA ASN A 42 -10.97 -9.80 7.62
C ASN A 42 -9.48 -9.39 7.63
N ASN A 43 -9.09 -8.46 6.75
CA ASN A 43 -7.71 -7.99 6.54
C ASN A 43 -6.76 -9.03 5.90
N MET A 44 -7.26 -10.17 5.42
CA MET A 44 -6.45 -11.12 4.67
C MET A 44 -5.96 -10.54 3.34
N ILE A 45 -6.81 -9.78 2.64
CA ILE A 45 -6.44 -9.15 1.36
C ILE A 45 -6.50 -7.65 1.55
N ASN A 46 -5.37 -6.97 1.35
CA ASN A 46 -5.30 -5.50 1.46
C ASN A 46 -4.91 -4.93 0.10
N ILE A 47 -5.67 -3.97 -0.40
CA ILE A 47 -5.41 -3.29 -1.67
C ILE A 47 -5.06 -1.84 -1.35
N TYR A 48 -3.92 -1.37 -1.86
CA TYR A 48 -3.39 -0.04 -1.60
C TYR A 48 -3.51 0.81 -2.85
N PHE A 49 -4.14 1.97 -2.69
CA PHE A 49 -4.31 2.99 -3.70
C PHE A 49 -3.43 4.17 -3.30
N PRO A 50 -2.18 4.21 -3.77
CA PRO A 50 -1.27 5.29 -3.43
C PRO A 50 -1.65 6.58 -4.19
N ILE A 51 -1.84 7.66 -3.44
CA ILE A 51 -2.35 8.96 -3.90
C ILE A 51 -1.25 10.02 -3.84
N LEU A 52 -0.42 9.98 -2.80
CA LEU A 52 0.66 10.94 -2.54
C LEU A 52 2.00 10.23 -2.51
N TYR A 53 3.03 10.89 -3.01
CA TYR A 53 4.37 10.33 -3.12
C TYR A 53 5.42 11.40 -2.90
N SER A 54 6.58 10.99 -2.40
CA SER A 54 7.81 11.79 -2.47
C SER A 54 8.21 12.09 -3.93
N LYS A 55 9.01 13.14 -4.12
CA LYS A 55 9.50 13.53 -5.46
C LYS A 55 10.31 12.41 -6.13
N VAL A 56 11.04 11.62 -5.33
CA VAL A 56 11.81 10.47 -5.79
C VAL A 56 10.90 9.44 -6.46
N TYR A 57 9.85 8.98 -5.77
CA TYR A 57 8.87 8.06 -6.35
C TYR A 57 8.08 8.66 -7.50
N SER A 58 7.66 9.92 -7.40
CA SER A 58 6.95 10.61 -8.49
C SER A 58 7.79 10.62 -9.78
N ASN A 59 9.08 10.92 -9.67
CA ASN A 59 10.00 10.93 -10.82
C ASN A 59 10.20 9.52 -11.37
N TYR A 60 10.40 8.52 -10.49
CA TYR A 60 10.52 7.12 -10.90
C TYR A 60 9.30 6.68 -11.71
N PHE A 61 8.09 6.82 -11.18
CA PHE A 61 6.86 6.41 -11.86
C PHE A 61 6.59 7.19 -13.16
N LYS A 62 7.03 8.46 -13.25
CA LYS A 62 6.95 9.23 -14.50
C LYS A 62 7.88 8.67 -15.57
N SER A 63 9.07 8.24 -15.18
CA SER A 63 10.09 7.72 -16.09
C SER A 63 9.85 6.26 -16.53
N THR A 64 9.34 5.41 -15.63
CA THR A 64 9.19 3.97 -15.88
C THR A 64 7.79 3.57 -16.32
N ILE A 65 6.77 4.35 -15.93
CA ILE A 65 5.36 4.05 -16.24
C ILE A 65 4.78 5.20 -17.07
N THR A 66 4.86 5.01 -18.38
CA THR A 66 4.42 5.99 -19.39
C THR A 66 2.90 6.06 -19.54
N GLU A 67 2.19 4.95 -19.28
CA GLU A 67 0.73 4.87 -19.42
C GLU A 67 0.06 4.24 -18.20
N LYS A 68 -1.19 4.65 -17.92
CA LYS A 68 -2.04 4.09 -16.84
C LYS A 68 -1.33 4.07 -15.48
N ARG A 69 -0.55 5.13 -15.20
CA ARG A 69 0.33 5.21 -14.03
C ARG A 69 -0.40 4.98 -12.71
N PHE A 70 -1.57 5.57 -12.54
CA PHE A 70 -2.37 5.38 -11.33
C PHE A 70 -2.74 3.90 -11.14
N GLN A 71 -3.29 3.24 -12.16
CA GLN A 71 -3.72 1.85 -12.07
C GLN A 71 -2.53 0.90 -11.84
N LYS A 72 -1.40 1.16 -12.51
CA LYS A 72 -0.19 0.33 -12.40
C LYS A 72 0.54 0.48 -11.06
N ASN A 73 0.24 1.52 -10.29
CA ASN A 73 0.78 1.72 -8.95
C ASN A 73 -0.11 1.14 -7.83
N ILE A 74 -1.29 0.60 -8.16
CA ILE A 74 -2.12 -0.10 -7.19
C ILE A 74 -1.39 -1.39 -6.80
N SER A 75 -1.16 -1.58 -5.51
CA SER A 75 -0.53 -2.78 -4.96
C SER A 75 -1.51 -3.56 -4.08
N PHE A 76 -1.20 -4.82 -3.81
CA PHE A 76 -1.96 -5.62 -2.85
C PHE A 76 -1.04 -6.47 -2.00
N SER A 77 -1.51 -6.82 -0.81
CA SER A 77 -0.86 -7.77 0.10
C SER A 77 -1.85 -8.86 0.51
N ILE A 78 -1.30 -10.06 0.74
CA ILE A 78 -2.03 -11.22 1.25
C ILE A 78 -1.42 -11.59 2.60
N ASP A 79 -2.18 -11.41 3.67
CA ASP A 79 -1.81 -11.83 5.01
C ASP A 79 -2.35 -13.24 5.29
N ILE A 80 -1.48 -14.22 5.12
CA ILE A 80 -1.80 -15.64 5.31
C ILE A 80 -2.03 -15.97 6.79
N GLN A 81 -1.52 -15.16 7.74
CA GLN A 81 -1.78 -15.38 9.17
C GLN A 81 -3.23 -15.10 9.53
N ASN A 82 -3.88 -14.18 8.79
CA ASN A 82 -5.31 -13.93 8.90
C ASN A 82 -6.18 -14.98 8.18
N PHE A 83 -5.59 -16.00 7.55
CA PHE A 83 -6.32 -17.09 6.95
C PHE A 83 -6.89 -18.02 8.02
N ASN A 84 -8.16 -17.82 8.37
CA ASN A 84 -8.86 -18.67 9.33
C ASN A 84 -9.85 -19.59 8.62
N LEU A 85 -9.41 -20.81 8.30
CA LEU A 85 -10.24 -21.87 7.70
C LEU A 85 -11.56 -22.09 8.44
N LYS A 86 -11.56 -22.04 9.78
CA LYS A 86 -12.78 -22.25 10.59
C LYS A 86 -13.82 -21.16 10.35
N LYS A 87 -13.40 -19.95 9.97
CA LYS A 87 -14.30 -18.83 9.65
C LYS A 87 -14.86 -18.92 8.22
N PHE A 88 -14.11 -19.52 7.29
CA PHE A 88 -14.53 -19.70 5.90
C PHE A 88 -15.30 -21.00 5.65
N MET A 89 -15.04 -22.04 6.44
CA MET A 89 -15.69 -23.34 6.37
C MET A 89 -16.10 -23.81 7.78
N PRO A 90 -17.11 -23.17 8.39
CA PRO A 90 -17.58 -23.53 9.73
C PRO A 90 -18.03 -25.00 9.83
N GLN A 91 -18.44 -25.62 8.72
CA GLN A 91 -18.81 -27.03 8.65
C GLN A 91 -17.64 -28.03 8.83
N LEU A 92 -16.39 -27.57 8.80
CA LEU A 92 -15.18 -28.40 8.95
C LEU A 92 -14.58 -28.33 10.37
N SER A 93 -15.20 -27.62 11.31
CA SER A 93 -14.79 -27.66 12.71
C SER A 93 -15.27 -28.96 13.36
N LEU A 94 -14.42 -30.00 13.29
CA LEU A 94 -14.40 -31.12 14.24
C LEU A 94 -13.97 -30.63 15.63
#